data_AF-A0A4Y7ILG7-F1
#
_entry.id   AF-A0A4Y7ILG7-F1
#
_cell.length_a   1.000
_cell.length_b   1.000
_cell.length_c   1.000
_cell.angle_alpha   90.00
_cell.angle_beta   90.00
_cell.angle_gamma   90.00
#
_symmetry.space_group_name_H-M   'P 1'
#
loop_
_entity.id
_entity.type
_entity.pdbx_description
1 polymer ?
#
loop_
_entity_poly.entity_id
_entity_poly.type
_entity_poly.pdbx_seq_one_letter_code
_entity_poly.pdbx_strand_id
1 'polypeptide(L)'
;MAERKTLTAKKKSVGVTEFPIILDKTVTVLVKRPNTKSRSKKEKEEKEEILVINGIELERGALVKFDVFINDEDEVGPESSEFAGSFTNMPHSHGKKDEKIKTCLKLGITDLLEDLDAEDDDDVLVTIVPRDSGRGKGKDVVTIESIQIEFD
;
A
#
# COMPACT_ATOMS: atom_id res chain seq x y z
N MET A 1 -44.33 -8.04 -3.23
CA MET A 1 -43.51 -7.98 -2.01
C MET A 1 -42.47 -9.10 -2.13
N ALA A 2 -41.27 -8.80 -2.65
CA ALA A 2 -40.19 -9.77 -2.72
C ALA A 2 -39.05 -9.20 -1.87
N GLU A 3 -38.77 -9.85 -0.74
CA GLU A 3 -37.69 -9.48 0.18
C GLU A 3 -36.34 -9.58 -0.52
N ARG A 4 -35.56 -8.48 -0.45
CA ARG A 4 -34.17 -8.43 -0.90
C ARG A 4 -33.31 -9.16 0.14
N LYS A 5 -32.73 -10.27 -0.29
CA LYS A 5 -31.77 -11.05 0.48
C LYS A 5 -30.44 -10.29 0.49
N THR A 6 -30.09 -9.66 1.61
CA THR A 6 -28.78 -9.07 1.85
C THR A 6 -27.74 -10.19 1.94
N LEU A 7 -26.80 -10.20 1.01
CA LEU A 7 -25.62 -11.05 1.05
C LEU A 7 -24.55 -10.31 1.86
N THR A 8 -24.43 -10.63 3.14
CA THR A 8 -23.34 -10.15 3.98
C THR A 8 -22.05 -10.85 3.52
N ALA A 9 -21.14 -10.10 2.90
CA ALA A 9 -19.83 -10.59 2.51
C ALA A 9 -19.05 -11.06 3.77
N LYS A 10 -18.36 -12.19 3.65
CA LYS A 10 -17.56 -12.76 4.73
C LYS A 10 -16.25 -12.00 4.84
N LYS A 11 -16.13 -11.13 5.84
CA LYS A 11 -14.90 -10.46 6.26
C LYS A 11 -13.76 -11.49 6.39
N LYS A 12 -12.88 -11.53 5.39
CA LYS A 12 -11.73 -12.44 5.36
C LYS A 12 -10.68 -11.80 6.27
N SER A 13 -10.52 -12.32 7.48
CA SER A 13 -9.60 -11.78 8.49
C SER A 13 -8.18 -11.71 7.93
N VAL A 14 -7.76 -10.53 7.48
CA VAL A 14 -6.36 -10.23 7.21
C VAL A 14 -5.66 -10.23 8.57
N GLY A 15 -4.72 -11.15 8.76
CA GLY A 15 -4.01 -11.31 10.02
C GLY A 15 -3.27 -10.03 10.41
N VAL A 16 -3.07 -9.83 11.72
CA VAL A 16 -2.22 -8.75 12.23
C VAL A 16 -0.84 -8.90 11.57
N THR A 17 -0.47 -7.90 10.78
CA THR A 17 0.83 -7.93 10.10
C THR A 17 1.89 -7.40 11.06
N GLU A 18 2.86 -8.24 11.41
CA GLU A 18 3.97 -7.87 12.27
C GLU A 18 5.04 -7.12 11.46
N PHE A 19 5.39 -5.93 11.92
CA PHE A 19 6.46 -5.13 11.34
C PHE A 19 7.79 -5.36 12.09
N PRO A 20 8.95 -5.25 11.42
CA PRO A 20 9.12 -4.92 10.00
C PRO A 20 8.80 -6.11 9.08
N ILE A 21 8.21 -5.82 7.92
CA ILE A 21 7.83 -6.83 6.92
C ILE A 21 8.99 -6.99 5.94
N ILE A 22 9.37 -8.24 5.65
CA ILE A 22 10.29 -8.57 4.55
C ILE A 22 9.46 -8.74 3.27
N LEU A 23 9.78 -7.98 2.22
CA LEU A 23 9.04 -8.00 0.96
C LEU A 23 9.58 -9.07 -0.01
N ASP A 24 9.39 -10.35 0.34
CA ASP A 24 9.83 -11.50 -0.46
C ASP A 24 8.75 -12.09 -1.38
N LYS A 25 7.50 -11.71 -1.13
CA LYS A 25 6.25 -12.08 -1.81
C LYS A 25 5.22 -10.95 -1.68
N THR A 26 4.09 -11.08 -2.37
CA THR A 26 2.96 -10.16 -2.20
C THR A 26 2.44 -10.18 -0.77
N VAL A 27 2.28 -9.00 -0.18
CA VAL A 27 1.74 -8.81 1.17
C VAL A 27 0.54 -7.88 1.10
N THR A 28 -0.52 -8.21 1.83
CA THR A 28 -1.70 -7.37 1.99
C THR A 28 -1.85 -7.01 3.46
N VAL A 29 -2.01 -5.73 3.75
CA VAL A 29 -2.08 -5.18 5.11
C VAL A 29 -3.34 -4.34 5.22
N LEU A 30 -4.11 -4.56 6.29
CA LEU A 30 -5.24 -3.71 6.65
C LEU A 30 -4.71 -2.45 7.33
N VAL A 31 -5.01 -1.29 6.77
CA VAL A 31 -4.51 0.01 7.24
C VAL A 31 -5.67 0.90 7.61
N LYS A 32 -5.62 1.41 8.84
CA LYS A 32 -6.66 2.28 9.38
C LYS A 32 -6.57 3.69 8.82
N ARG A 33 -7.72 4.25 8.42
CA ARG A 33 -7.82 5.63 7.93
C ARG A 33 -7.93 6.63 9.09
N PRO A 34 -7.40 7.86 8.91
CA PRO A 34 -7.43 8.89 9.94
C PRO A 34 -8.82 9.55 10.14
N ASN A 35 -9.72 9.48 9.15
CA ASN A 35 -11.11 9.94 9.27
C ASN A 35 -12.04 8.97 8.54
N THR A 36 -13.20 8.68 9.12
CA THR A 36 -14.04 7.54 8.71
C THR A 36 -15.43 7.94 8.24
N LYS A 37 -15.59 9.17 7.75
CA LYS A 37 -16.85 9.67 7.19
C LYS A 37 -16.60 10.53 5.99
N SER A 38 -17.32 10.23 4.90
CA SER A 38 -17.42 10.98 3.65
C SER A 38 -17.08 12.46 3.84
N ARG A 39 -15.87 12.83 3.40
CA ARG A 39 -15.37 14.20 3.46
C ARG A 39 -16.09 15.03 2.42
N SER A 40 -16.43 16.28 2.73
CA SER A 40 -16.97 17.15 1.70
C SER A 40 -15.92 17.42 0.61
N LYS A 41 -16.36 17.68 -0.63
CA LYS A 41 -15.43 17.98 -1.75
C LYS A 41 -14.40 19.05 -1.41
N LYS A 42 -14.80 20.06 -0.64
CA LYS A 42 -13.92 21.12 -0.19
C LYS A 42 -12.83 20.62 0.76
N GLU A 43 -13.16 19.73 1.70
CA GLU A 43 -12.18 19.15 2.61
C GLU A 43 -11.17 18.25 1.90
N LYS A 44 -11.57 17.60 0.80
CA LYS A 44 -10.69 16.81 -0.06
C LYS A 44 -9.72 17.69 -0.84
N GLU A 45 -10.19 18.83 -1.36
CA GLU A 45 -9.32 19.83 -2.01
C GLU A 45 -8.34 20.49 -1.03
N GLU A 46 -8.71 20.62 0.25
CA GLU A 46 -7.87 21.26 1.27
C GLU A 46 -6.85 20.30 1.91
N LYS A 47 -7.15 19.00 1.99
CA LYS A 47 -6.27 18.00 2.63
C LYS A 47 -6.26 16.70 1.83
N GLU A 48 -5.09 16.26 1.42
CA GLU A 48 -4.91 14.96 0.75
C GLU A 48 -4.79 13.84 1.79
N GLU A 49 -5.49 12.71 1.58
CA GLU A 49 -5.17 11.48 2.29
C GLU A 49 -3.93 10.85 1.63
N ILE A 50 -2.86 10.68 2.40
CA ILE A 50 -1.58 10.17 1.92
C ILE A 50 -1.28 8.83 2.59
N LEU A 51 -1.12 7.79 1.76
CA LEU A 51 -0.53 6.52 2.15
C LEU A 51 0.98 6.68 2.28
N VAL A 52 1.50 6.43 3.49
CA VAL A 52 2.92 6.51 3.82
C VAL A 52 3.47 5.12 4.12
N ILE A 53 4.36 4.65 3.27
CA ILE A 53 5.18 3.46 3.49
C ILE A 53 6.53 3.94 4.01
N ASN A 54 6.78 3.74 5.30
CA ASN A 54 7.96 4.26 5.97
C ASN A 54 9.00 3.16 6.27
N GLY A 55 10.24 3.59 6.41
CA GLY A 55 11.36 2.71 6.74
C GLY A 55 11.62 1.64 5.70
N ILE A 56 11.49 1.99 4.41
CA ILE A 56 11.89 1.13 3.30
C ILE A 56 13.42 1.02 3.34
N GLU A 57 13.93 -0.09 3.83
CA GLU A 57 15.37 -0.38 3.91
C GLU A 57 15.77 -1.38 2.84
N LEU A 58 16.81 -1.03 2.08
CA LEU A 58 17.34 -1.84 0.98
C LEU A 58 18.82 -1.50 0.72
N GLU A 59 19.55 -2.39 0.03
CA GLU A 59 20.92 -2.12 -0.39
C GLU A 59 20.94 -1.12 -1.56
N ARG A 60 21.78 -0.08 -1.48
CA ARG A 60 21.85 0.97 -2.50
C ARG A 60 22.08 0.43 -3.91
N GLY A 61 22.90 -0.61 -4.02
CA GLY A 61 23.21 -1.28 -5.29
C GLY A 61 22.12 -2.21 -5.82
N ALA A 62 21.07 -2.49 -5.04
CA ALA A 62 19.99 -3.39 -5.42
C ALA A 62 19.06 -2.73 -6.45
N LEU A 63 18.60 -3.50 -7.42
CA LEU A 63 17.50 -3.06 -8.27
C LEU A 63 16.22 -3.53 -7.59
N VAL A 64 15.43 -2.59 -7.07
CA VAL A 64 14.21 -2.90 -6.34
C VAL A 64 13.05 -2.24 -7.05
N LYS A 65 11.98 -2.99 -7.28
CA LYS A 65 10.70 -2.44 -7.69
C LYS A 65 9.57 -3.15 -6.97
N PHE A 66 8.60 -2.39 -6.48
CA PHE A 66 7.33 -2.93 -6.05
C PHE A 66 6.19 -1.99 -6.43
N ASP A 67 5.05 -2.60 -6.70
CA ASP A 67 3.82 -1.90 -7.05
C ASP A 67 2.89 -1.92 -5.82
N VAL A 68 2.14 -0.84 -5.60
CA VAL A 68 1.24 -0.65 -4.47
C VAL A 68 -0.19 -0.54 -4.99
N PHE A 69 -1.08 -1.34 -4.42
CA PHE A 69 -2.50 -1.36 -4.75
C PHE A 69 -3.33 -1.12 -3.50
N ILE A 70 -4.50 -0.51 -3.67
CA ILE A 70 -5.51 -0.28 -2.64
C ILE A 70 -6.74 -1.09 -3.01
N ASN A 71 -7.36 -1.72 -2.03
CA ASN A 71 -8.60 -2.47 -2.18
C ASN A 71 -9.55 -2.06 -1.05
N ASP A 72 -10.83 -2.23 -1.31
CA ASP A 72 -11.91 -2.24 -0.30
C ASP A 72 -11.58 -3.26 0.82
N GLU A 73 -12.08 -3.02 2.04
CA GLU A 73 -11.88 -3.92 3.19
C GLU A 73 -12.48 -5.32 3.02
N ASP A 74 -13.52 -5.45 2.20
CA ASP A 74 -14.33 -6.67 2.05
C ASP A 74 -13.99 -7.47 0.77
N GLU A 75 -13.38 -6.85 -0.24
CA GLU A 75 -13.09 -7.48 -1.54
C GLU A 75 -11.61 -7.53 -1.91
N VAL A 76 -11.06 -8.76 -2.00
CA VAL A 76 -9.70 -9.00 -2.49
C VAL A 76 -9.76 -9.66 -3.87
N GLY A 77 -9.57 -8.86 -4.92
CA GLY A 77 -9.56 -9.33 -6.31
C GLY A 77 -9.00 -8.29 -7.28
N PRO A 78 -8.57 -8.69 -8.49
CA PRO A 78 -8.04 -7.76 -9.49
C PRO A 78 -9.07 -6.72 -9.98
N GLU A 79 -10.37 -7.04 -9.81
CA GLU A 79 -11.50 -6.18 -10.15
C GLU A 79 -11.75 -5.10 -9.07
N SER A 80 -11.30 -5.34 -7.84
CA SER A 80 -11.50 -4.50 -6.65
C SER A 80 -10.20 -3.86 -6.16
N SER A 81 -9.16 -3.86 -7.01
CA SER A 81 -7.83 -3.34 -6.71
C SER A 81 -7.50 -2.15 -7.60
N GLU A 82 -7.22 -1.00 -7.01
CA GLU A 82 -6.71 0.17 -7.73
C GLU A 82 -5.22 0.38 -7.53
N PHE A 83 -4.55 0.82 -8.59
CA PHE A 83 -3.10 1.05 -8.57
C PHE A 83 -2.78 2.42 -7.97
N ALA A 84 -2.17 2.43 -6.79
CA ALA A 84 -1.81 3.67 -6.09
C ALA A 84 -0.43 4.21 -6.50
N GLY A 85 0.49 3.33 -6.89
CA GLY A 85 1.82 3.76 -7.31
C GLY A 85 2.86 2.65 -7.30
N SER A 86 4.10 3.04 -7.56
CA SER A 86 5.23 2.12 -7.52
C SER A 86 6.45 2.77 -6.88
N PHE A 87 7.24 1.97 -6.18
CA PHE A 87 8.57 2.35 -5.73
C PHE A 87 9.60 1.72 -6.64
N THR A 88 10.66 2.45 -6.99
CA THR A 88 11.80 1.91 -7.73
C THR A 88 13.11 2.46 -7.18
N ASN A 89 14.01 1.57 -6.77
CA ASN A 89 15.41 1.90 -6.55
C ASN A 89 16.24 1.45 -7.75
N MET A 90 16.97 2.39 -8.35
CA MET A 90 17.94 2.09 -9.39
C MET A 90 19.34 1.99 -8.77
N PRO A 91 20.13 0.95 -9.12
CA PRO A 91 21.53 0.87 -8.71
C PRO A 91 22.30 2.11 -9.15
N HIS A 92 22.91 2.84 -8.21
CA HIS A 92 23.67 4.05 -8.50
C HIS A 92 24.98 4.10 -7.72
N SER A 93 26.01 4.72 -8.31
CA SER A 93 27.41 4.64 -7.85
C SER A 93 27.79 5.65 -6.74
N HIS A 94 26.83 6.17 -5.99
CA HIS A 94 27.12 7.11 -4.91
C HIS A 94 27.38 6.34 -3.61
N GLY A 95 28.62 6.33 -3.10
CA GLY A 95 28.98 5.59 -1.89
C GLY A 95 29.28 4.11 -2.12
N LYS A 96 29.24 3.30 -1.05
CA LYS A 96 29.51 1.85 -1.12
C LYS A 96 28.26 1.11 -1.62
N LYS A 97 28.44 0.10 -2.46
CA LYS A 97 27.31 -0.68 -3.04
C LYS A 97 26.50 -1.42 -1.99
N ASP A 98 27.17 -1.95 -0.97
CA ASP A 98 26.58 -2.72 0.13
C ASP A 98 26.06 -1.80 1.26
N GLU A 99 26.06 -0.48 1.04
CA GLU A 99 25.46 0.46 1.99
C GLU A 99 23.95 0.35 1.93
N LYS A 100 23.33 0.17 3.10
CA LYS A 100 21.89 0.19 3.22
C LYS A 100 21.38 1.62 3.21
N ILE A 101 20.32 1.86 2.45
CA ILE A 101 19.58 3.11 2.46
C ILE A 101 18.23 2.86 3.13
N LYS A 102 17.74 3.89 3.82
CA LYS A 102 16.41 3.92 4.42
C LYS A 102 15.64 5.10 3.83
N THR A 103 14.46 4.83 3.29
CA THR A 103 13.63 5.83 2.61
C THR A 103 12.15 5.65 2.95
N CYS A 104 11.31 6.52 2.43
CA CYS A 104 9.85 6.43 2.52
C CYS A 104 9.21 6.67 1.15
N LEU A 105 8.00 6.15 0.97
CA LEU A 105 7.13 6.42 -0.17
C LEU A 105 5.85 7.07 0.35
N LYS A 106 5.43 8.17 -0.28
CA LYS A 106 4.17 8.85 -0.03
C LYS A 106 3.33 8.83 -1.30
N LEU A 107 2.08 8.38 -1.20
CA LEU A 107 1.14 8.30 -2.32
C LEU A 107 -0.16 9.00 -1.91
N GLY A 108 -0.64 9.94 -2.71
CA GLY A 108 -1.98 10.50 -2.55
C GLY A 108 -3.03 9.46 -2.95
N ILE A 109 -4.04 9.27 -2.12
CA ILE A 109 -5.05 8.24 -2.28
C ILE A 109 -6.48 8.80 -2.24
N THR A 110 -6.68 10.11 -2.10
CA THR A 110 -8.03 10.69 -2.01
C THR A 110 -8.88 10.31 -3.22
N ASP A 111 -8.36 10.54 -4.43
CA ASP A 111 -9.09 10.24 -5.68
C ASP A 111 -9.35 8.73 -5.83
N LEU A 112 -8.38 7.89 -5.45
CA LEU A 112 -8.49 6.42 -5.52
C LEU A 112 -9.57 5.87 -4.58
N LEU A 113 -9.79 6.53 -3.44
CA LEU A 113 -10.86 6.15 -2.52
C LEU A 113 -12.24 6.49 -3.10
N GLU A 114 -12.35 7.55 -3.92
CA GLU A 114 -13.60 7.86 -4.65
C GLU A 114 -13.86 6.85 -5.75
N ASP A 115 -12.84 6.50 -6.53
CA ASP A 115 -12.94 5.56 -7.65
C ASP A 115 -13.27 4.13 -7.18
N LEU A 116 -12.80 3.74 -5.98
CA LEU A 116 -13.14 2.49 -5.32
C LEU A 116 -14.48 2.50 -4.56
N ASP A 117 -15.16 3.64 -4.44
CA ASP A 117 -16.34 3.84 -3.57
C ASP A 117 -16.07 3.50 -2.08
N ALA A 118 -14.81 3.54 -1.65
CA ALA A 118 -14.33 3.15 -0.31
C ALA A 118 -14.23 4.33 0.67
N GLU A 119 -14.91 5.44 0.37
CA GLU A 119 -14.83 6.68 1.14
C GLU A 119 -15.39 6.58 2.56
N ASP A 120 -16.39 5.71 2.74
CA ASP A 120 -17.11 5.51 4.00
C ASP A 120 -16.51 4.38 4.86
N ASP A 121 -15.46 3.70 4.37
CA ASP A 121 -14.81 2.60 5.09
C ASP A 121 -13.84 3.10 6.17
N ASP A 122 -13.81 2.41 7.32
CA ASP A 122 -12.92 2.74 8.43
C ASP A 122 -11.45 2.36 8.13
N ASP A 123 -11.26 1.32 7.31
CA ASP A 123 -9.97 0.68 7.01
C ASP A 123 -9.90 0.35 5.52
N VAL A 124 -8.68 0.26 4.96
CA VAL A 124 -8.46 -0.18 3.56
C VAL A 124 -7.38 -1.24 3.48
N LEU A 125 -7.45 -2.08 2.45
CA LEU A 125 -6.46 -3.12 2.20
C LEU A 125 -5.36 -2.62 1.25
N VAL A 126 -4.17 -2.42 1.80
CA VAL A 126 -2.98 -2.06 1.03
C VAL A 126 -2.24 -3.33 0.63
N THR A 127 -2.14 -3.57 -0.68
CA THR A 127 -1.41 -4.71 -1.24
C THR A 127 -0.10 -4.24 -1.89
N ILE A 128 1.02 -4.78 -1.42
CA ILE A 128 2.35 -4.51 -1.95
C ILE A 128 2.83 -5.72 -2.74
N VAL A 129 3.11 -5.52 -4.02
CA VAL A 129 3.53 -6.56 -4.96
C VAL A 129 5.01 -6.34 -5.33
N PRO A 130 5.96 -7.12 -4.77
CA PRO A 130 7.33 -7.08 -5.24
C PRO A 130 7.40 -7.52 -6.69
N ARG A 131 8.10 -6.75 -7.52
CA ARG A 131 8.35 -7.07 -8.92
C ARG A 131 9.74 -7.64 -9.06
N ASP A 132 9.86 -8.70 -9.86
CA ASP A 132 11.15 -9.29 -10.16
C ASP A 132 12.04 -8.25 -10.84
N SER A 133 13.18 -7.97 -10.23
CA SER A 133 14.14 -6.98 -10.71
C SER A 133 15.07 -7.51 -11.79
N GLY A 134 14.80 -8.70 -12.34
CA GLY A 134 15.40 -9.15 -13.60
C GLY A 134 16.87 -9.54 -13.51
N ARG A 135 17.48 -9.63 -12.32
CA ARG A 135 18.79 -10.26 -12.14
C ARG A 135 18.65 -11.60 -11.43
N GLY A 136 18.84 -12.67 -12.20
CA GLY A 136 19.05 -14.00 -11.65
C GLY A 136 20.24 -13.99 -10.69
N LYS A 137 20.01 -14.53 -9.48
CA LYS A 137 20.91 -14.72 -8.33
C LYS A 137 20.88 -13.59 -7.29
N GLY A 138 19.91 -13.69 -6.39
CA GLY A 138 19.79 -12.91 -5.17
C GLY A 138 18.44 -12.20 -5.12
N LYS A 139 17.57 -12.58 -4.17
CA LYS A 139 16.44 -11.71 -3.82
C LYS A 139 17.02 -10.58 -3.00
N ASP A 140 17.12 -9.39 -3.58
CA ASP A 140 17.48 -8.19 -2.83
C ASP A 140 16.41 -7.99 -1.75
N VAL A 141 16.82 -8.12 -0.48
CA VAL A 141 15.90 -8.10 0.66
C VAL A 141 15.51 -6.65 0.92
N VAL A 142 14.21 -6.37 0.81
CA VAL A 142 13.63 -5.08 1.18
C VAL A 142 12.82 -5.28 2.44
N THR A 143 13.01 -4.40 3.42
CA THR A 143 12.17 -4.37 4.63
C THR A 143 11.37 -3.09 4.70
N ILE A 144 10.15 -3.18 5.21
CA ILE A 144 9.23 -2.06 5.44
C ILE A 144 8.93 -2.01 6.94
N GLU A 145 9.10 -0.85 7.56
CA GLU A 145 8.90 -0.70 9.01
C GLU A 145 7.48 -0.32 9.40
N SER A 146 6.77 0.46 8.59
CA SER A 146 5.38 0.79 8.85
C SER A 146 4.64 1.21 7.60
N ILE A 147 3.32 1.04 7.63
CA ILE A 147 2.38 1.52 6.62
C ILE A 147 1.26 2.23 7.37
N GLN A 148 1.00 3.49 7.02
CA GLN A 148 -0.01 4.33 7.68
C GLN A 148 -0.63 5.30 6.69
N ILE A 149 -1.82 5.82 7.00
CA ILE A 149 -2.47 6.89 6.24
C ILE A 149 -2.52 8.14 7.12
N GLU A 150 -2.04 9.25 6.57
CA GLU A 150 -2.05 10.57 7.22
C GLU A 150 -2.68 11.62 6.30
N PHE A 151 -3.05 12.77 6.87
CA PHE A 151 -3.38 13.95 6.07
C PHE A 151 -2.10 14.75 5.82
N ASP A 152 -1.97 15.32 4.62
CA ASP A 152 -0.95 16.36 4.34
C ASP A 152 -1.17 17.63 5.18
#